data_AF-A0A847EES0-F1
#
_entry.id   AF-A0A847EES0-F1
#
_cell.length_a   1.000
_cell.length_b   1.000
_cell.length_c   1.000
_cell.angle_alpha   90.00
_cell.angle_beta   90.00
_cell.angle_gamma   90.00
#
_symmetry.space_group_name_H-M   'P 1'
#
loop_
_entity.id
_entity.type
_entity.pdbx_description
1 polymer ?
#
loop_
_entity_poly.entity_id
_entity_poly.type
_entity_poly.pdbx_seq_one_letter_code
_entity_poly.pdbx_strand_id
1 'polypeptide(L)'
;MECTVCVSKKDRMNYTVTLESKCPMVVQLGEKIADINLRDALKKYGQTVVTEHAGTILAHCTCPIPTGILKAIEAEAGMALPRDVSIAFIRE
;
A
#
# COMPACT_ATOMS: atom_id res chain seq x y z
N MET A 1 8.86 3.70 -13.10
CA MET A 1 9.55 3.00 -12.00
C MET A 1 8.71 1.79 -11.64
N GLU A 2 9.33 0.62 -11.55
CA GLU A 2 8.65 -0.60 -11.17
C GLU A 2 8.68 -0.73 -9.64
N CYS A 3 7.53 -1.10 -9.08
CA CYS A 3 7.39 -1.48 -7.68
C CYS A 3 6.38 -2.61 -7.60
N THR A 4 6.75 -3.68 -6.91
CA THR A 4 5.88 -4.83 -6.64
C THR A 4 5.46 -4.77 -5.18
N VAL A 5 4.15 -4.87 -4.94
CA VAL A 5 3.57 -4.98 -3.60
C VAL A 5 3.01 -6.38 -3.44
N CYS A 6 3.50 -7.13 -2.46
CA CYS A 6 2.97 -8.44 -2.11
C CYS A 6 2.34 -8.35 -0.73
N VAL A 7 1.13 -8.89 -0.59
CA VAL A 7 0.42 -8.96 0.69
C VAL A 7 0.00 -10.40 0.93
N SER A 8 0.25 -10.92 2.13
CA SER A 8 -0.16 -12.26 2.52
C SER A 8 -0.81 -12.23 3.89
N LYS A 9 -1.91 -12.97 4.05
CA LYS A 9 -2.55 -13.12 5.35
C LYS A 9 -1.66 -13.85 6.37
N LYS A 10 -1.43 -13.25 7.53
CA LYS A 10 -0.65 -13.82 8.65
C LYS A 10 -1.56 -14.52 9.66
N ASP A 11 -2.68 -13.88 10.02
CA ASP A 11 -3.72 -14.44 10.88
C ASP A 11 -5.11 -13.87 10.54
N ARG A 12 -6.09 -14.00 11.43
CA ARG A 12 -7.46 -13.52 11.20
C ARG A 12 -7.53 -12.05 10.79
N MET A 13 -6.69 -11.19 11.36
CA MET A 13 -6.76 -9.73 11.19
C MET A 13 -5.42 -9.08 10.82
N ASN A 14 -4.31 -9.83 10.79
CA ASN A 14 -2.99 -9.29 10.47
C ASN A 14 -2.49 -9.79 9.11
N TYR A 15 -1.82 -8.91 8.39
CA TYR A 15 -1.29 -9.11 7.04
C TYR A 15 0.18 -8.69 7.00
N THR A 16 0.98 -9.45 6.27
CA THR A 16 2.37 -9.13 6.00
C THR A 16 2.47 -8.45 4.64
N VAL A 17 3.17 -7.32 4.58
CA VAL A 17 3.40 -6.54 3.37
C VAL A 17 4.89 -6.60 3.01
N THR A 18 5.20 -6.99 1.79
CA THR A 18 6.55 -6.90 1.24
C THR A 18 6.56 -6.02 -0.01
N LEU A 19 7.61 -5.23 -0.15
CA LEU A 19 7.78 -4.25 -1.22
C LEU A 19 9.11 -4.48 -1.92
N GLU A 20 9.07 -4.59 -3.24
CA GLU A 20 10.25 -4.53 -4.09
C GLU A 20 10.18 -3.24 -4.89
N SER A 21 11.17 -2.35 -4.76
CA SER A 21 11.16 -1.05 -5.43
C SER A 21 12.57 -0.52 -5.61
N LYS A 22 12.78 0.26 -6.68
CA LYS A 22 14.00 1.05 -6.88
C LYS A 22 13.97 2.40 -6.17
N CYS A 23 12.84 2.80 -5.56
CA CYS A 23 12.76 4.04 -4.78
C CYS A 23 13.17 3.82 -3.31
N PRO A 24 14.20 4.51 -2.81
CA PRO A 24 14.64 4.38 -1.42
C PRO A 24 13.53 4.71 -0.40
N MET A 25 12.70 5.72 -0.69
CA MET A 25 11.59 6.11 0.19
C MET A 25 10.49 5.04 0.24
N VAL A 26 10.27 4.31 -0.86
CA VAL A 26 9.30 3.20 -0.89
C VAL A 26 9.83 1.99 -0.14
N VAL A 27 11.13 1.70 -0.27
CA VAL A 27 11.78 0.65 0.53
C VAL A 27 11.67 0.97 2.03
N GLN A 28 12.00 2.20 2.42
CA GLN A 28 11.86 2.67 3.79
C GLN A 28 10.41 2.61 4.29
N LEU A 29 9.43 2.95 3.44
CA LEU A 29 8.02 2.79 3.78
C LEU A 29 7.70 1.32 4.08
N GLY A 30 8.12 0.39 3.22
CA GLY A 30 7.90 -1.05 3.39
C GLY A 30 8.44 -1.61 4.70
N GLU A 31 9.62 -1.16 5.11
CA GLU A 31 10.21 -1.54 6.41
C GLU A 31 9.33 -1.09 7.59
N LYS A 32 8.64 0.05 7.48
CA LYS A 32 7.76 0.58 8.54
C LYS A 32 6.40 -0.09 8.61
N ILE A 33 5.95 -0.69 7.51
CA ILE A 33 4.60 -1.26 7.40
C ILE A 33 4.61 -2.77 7.13
N ALA A 34 5.70 -3.46 7.48
CA ALA A 34 5.88 -4.88 7.16
C ALA A 34 4.78 -5.80 7.75
N ASP A 35 4.24 -5.44 8.91
CA ASP A 35 3.10 -6.13 9.54
C ASP A 35 1.99 -5.12 9.83
N ILE A 36 0.79 -5.37 9.31
CA ILE A 36 -0.35 -4.44 9.43
C ILE A 36 -1.59 -5.17 9.93
N ASN A 37 -2.26 -4.59 10.92
CA ASN A 37 -3.60 -4.97 11.30
C ASN A 37 -4.63 -4.37 10.33
N LEU A 38 -5.61 -5.16 9.91
CA LEU A 38 -6.66 -4.75 8.98
C LEU A 38 -7.40 -3.49 9.44
N ARG A 39 -7.62 -3.34 10.75
CA ARG A 39 -8.31 -2.16 11.30
C ARG A 39 -7.51 -0.87 11.09
N ASP A 40 -6.19 -0.96 11.04
CA ASP A 40 -5.31 0.19 10.81
C ASP A 40 -5.13 0.49 9.32
N ALA A 41 -5.24 -0.52 8.46
CA ALA A 41 -5.25 -0.36 7.00
C ALA A 41 -6.58 0.24 6.49
N LEU A 42 -7.72 -0.09 7.11
CA LEU A 42 -9.05 0.28 6.62
C LEU A 42 -9.69 1.47 7.35
N LYS A 43 -8.87 2.34 7.96
CA LYS A 43 -9.34 3.65 8.43
C LYS A 43 -9.71 4.54 7.25
N LYS A 44 -10.29 5.72 7.54
CA LYS A 44 -10.51 6.74 6.51
C LYS A 44 -9.19 7.04 5.80
N TYR A 45 -9.25 7.23 4.48
CA TYR A 45 -8.06 7.56 3.70
C TYR A 45 -7.39 8.83 4.27
N GLY A 46 -6.07 8.78 4.43
CA GLY A 46 -5.29 9.82 5.13
C GLY A 46 -5.14 9.61 6.64
N GLN A 47 -5.83 8.63 7.23
CA GLN A 47 -5.75 8.24 8.64
C GLN A 47 -5.35 6.78 8.83
N THR A 48 -4.92 6.11 7.76
CA THR A 48 -4.41 4.73 7.81
C THR A 48 -2.94 4.75 8.20
N VAL A 49 -2.45 3.67 8.81
CA VAL A 49 -1.02 3.54 9.15
C VAL A 49 -0.13 3.67 7.92
N VAL A 50 -0.60 3.19 6.76
CA VAL A 50 0.10 3.31 5.47
C VAL A 50 0.20 4.76 5.04
N THR A 51 -0.90 5.52 5.08
CA THR A 51 -0.92 6.94 4.68
C THR A 51 -0.17 7.85 5.66
N GLU A 52 -0.18 7.52 6.95
CA GLU A 52 0.57 8.26 7.98
C GLU A 52 2.08 8.12 7.78
N HIS A 53 2.60 6.90 7.62
CA HIS A 53 4.01 6.69 7.31
C HIS A 53 4.38 7.25 5.94
N ALA A 54 3.53 7.07 4.91
CA ALA A 54 3.78 7.63 3.60
C ALA A 54 3.88 9.17 3.63
N GLY A 55 3.02 9.85 4.40
CA GLY A 55 3.03 11.31 4.53
C GLY A 55 4.29 11.88 5.20
N THR A 56 5.05 11.05 5.92
CA THR A 56 6.32 11.46 6.55
C THR A 56 7.55 11.04 5.76
N ILE A 57 7.45 10.01 4.92
CA ILE A 57 8.58 9.40 4.21
C ILE A 57 8.62 9.80 2.74
N LEU A 58 7.48 9.89 2.06
CA LEU A 58 7.42 10.11 0.62
C LEU A 58 7.46 11.60 0.27
N ALA A 59 8.30 11.97 -0.70
CA ALA A 59 8.39 13.35 -1.18
C ALA A 59 7.18 13.78 -2.04
N HIS A 60 6.54 12.84 -2.76
CA HIS A 60 5.43 13.15 -3.66
C HIS A 60 4.10 12.82 -2.98
N CYS A 61 3.25 13.83 -2.79
CA CYS A 61 1.95 13.68 -2.14
C CYS A 61 1.00 12.71 -2.86
N THR A 62 1.19 12.49 -4.17
CA THR A 62 0.36 11.64 -5.02
C THR A 62 1.06 10.37 -5.47
N CYS A 63 2.08 9.91 -4.73
CA CYS A 63 2.69 8.60 -5.01
C CYS A 63 1.59 7.52 -5.07
N PRO A 64 1.51 6.68 -6.12
CA PRO A 64 0.47 5.67 -6.22
C PRO A 64 0.70 4.46 -5.29
N ILE A 65 1.91 4.32 -4.73
CA ILE A 65 2.31 3.15 -3.95
C ILE A 65 1.48 2.96 -2.66
N PRO A 66 1.24 4.00 -1.82
CA PRO A 66 0.34 3.89 -0.67
C PRO A 66 -1.05 3.36 -1.03
N THR A 67 -1.64 3.86 -2.11
CA THR A 67 -2.93 3.37 -2.61
C THR A 67 -2.84 1.91 -3.05
N GLY A 68 -1.76 1.53 -3.76
CA GLY A 68 -1.50 0.15 -4.18
C GLY A 68 -1.39 -0.81 -3.00
N ILE A 69 -0.69 -0.41 -1.93
CA ILE A 69 -0.59 -1.19 -0.68
C ILE A 69 -1.97 -1.41 -0.06
N LEU A 70 -2.72 -0.33 0.16
CA LEU A 70 -4.07 -0.43 0.72
C LEU A 70 -4.96 -1.33 -0.14
N LYS A 71 -4.85 -1.22 -1.46
CA LYS A 71 -5.65 -2.03 -2.38
C LYS A 71 -5.29 -3.51 -2.34
N ALA A 72 -4.00 -3.83 -2.22
CA ALA A 72 -3.54 -5.20 -2.07
C ALA A 72 -4.03 -5.81 -0.74
N ILE A 73 -4.05 -5.04 0.35
CA ILE A 73 -4.61 -5.48 1.63
C ILE A 73 -6.12 -5.72 1.52
N GLU A 74 -6.87 -4.82 0.88
CA GLU A 74 -8.31 -5.02 0.65
C GLU A 74 -8.60 -6.30 -0.16
N ALA A 75 -7.81 -6.56 -1.20
CA ALA A 75 -7.95 -7.74 -2.04
C ALA A 75 -7.65 -9.03 -1.27
N GLU A 76 -6.53 -9.08 -0.55
CA GLU A 76 -6.12 -10.23 0.27
C GLU A 76 -7.10 -10.47 1.44
N ALA A 77 -7.71 -9.42 1.97
CA ALA A 77 -8.73 -9.50 3.01
C ALA A 77 -10.12 -9.93 2.48
N GLY A 78 -10.30 -10.09 1.17
CA GLY A 78 -11.58 -10.38 0.54
C GLY A 78 -12.59 -9.22 0.60
N MET A 79 -12.11 -7.98 0.78
CA MET A 79 -12.92 -6.77 0.87
C MET A 79 -12.97 -5.97 -0.44
N ALA A 80 -12.10 -6.29 -1.39
CA ALA A 80 -12.15 -5.77 -2.75
C ALA A 80 -12.16 -6.90 -3.78
N LEU A 81 -12.76 -6.64 -4.94
CA LEU A 81 -12.61 -7.53 -6.09
C LEU A 81 -11.14 -7.50 -6.53
N PRO A 82 -10.48 -8.66 -6.67
CA PRO A 82 -9.10 -8.73 -7.17
C PRO A 82 -9.11 -8.44 -8.66
N ARG A 83 -8.99 -7.15 -9.00
CA ARG A 83 -8.90 -6.65 -10.37
C ARG A 83 -7.77 -5.65 -10.47
N ASP A 84 -7.12 -5.65 -11.62
CA ASP A 84 -6.06 -4.70 -11.92
C ASP A 84 -6.59 -3.27 -11.92
N VAL A 85 -5.78 -2.34 -11.41
CA VAL A 85 -6.06 -0.91 -11.39
C VAL A 85 -4.92 -0.19 -12.11
N SER A 86 -5.26 0.70 -13.04
CA SER A 86 -4.28 1.46 -13.82
C SER A 86 -4.58 2.96 -13.78
N ILE A 87 -3.54 3.78 -13.69
CA ILE A 87 -3.60 5.23 -13.91
C ILE A 87 -2.93 5.52 -15.25
N ALA A 88 -3.65 6.18 -16.16
CA ALA A 88 -3.15 6.52 -17.50
C ALA A 88 -3.27 8.03 -17.76
N PHE A 89 -2.25 8.60 -18.41
CA PHE A 89 -2.30 9.96 -18.93
C PHE A 89 -2.80 9.91 -20.37
N ILE A 90 -4.00 10.44 -20.61
CA ILE A 90 -4.57 10.55 -21.96
C ILE A 90 -4.10 11.88 -22.54
N ARG A 91 -3.45 11.83 -23.70
CA ARG A 91 -3.07 13.03 -24.46
C ARG A 91 -4.16 13.29 -25.49
N GLU A 92 -4.47 14.56 -25.70
CA GLU A 92 -5.28 15.03 -26.82
C GLU A 92 -4.51 14.93 -28.15
#